data_AF-A0AB72Z9X8-F1
#
_entry.id   AF-A0AB72Z9X8-F1
#
_cell.length_a   1.000
_cell.length_b   1.000
_cell.length_c   1.000
_cell.angle_alpha   90.00
_cell.angle_beta   90.00
_cell.angle_gamma   90.00
#
_symmetry.space_group_name_H-M   'P 1'
#
loop_
_entity.id
_entity.type
_entity.pdbx_description
1 polymer ?
#
loop_
_entity_poly.entity_id
_entity_poly.type
_entity_poly.pdbx_seq_one_letter_code
_entity_poly.pdbx_strand_id
1 'polypeptide(L)'
;MDSNNEKLKQQLQTLQKQQTDAELSLDMLKHEQNEQIWLEEDFERICYEERESLELMREVWQGDQARNFGYYLEDLQADEKNKWRQTFQAEEEKRQEKINTYQKNIYQLESKQRDIQKELFK
;
A
#
# COMPACT_ATOMS: atom_id res chain seq x y z
N MET A 1 27.58 39.94 9.40
CA MET A 1 26.77 39.02 10.23
C MET A 1 25.59 38.42 9.43
N ASP A 2 25.16 39.02 8.31
CA ASP A 2 23.95 38.58 7.59
C ASP A 2 24.11 37.33 6.71
N SER A 3 25.26 37.12 6.06
CA SER A 3 25.40 36.03 5.07
C SER A 3 25.21 34.62 5.64
N ASN A 4 25.64 34.37 6.89
CA ASN A 4 25.44 33.07 7.52
C ASN A 4 23.97 32.85 7.94
N ASN A 5 23.31 33.90 8.43
CA ASN A 5 21.91 33.86 8.81
C ASN A 5 21.02 33.65 7.57
N GLU A 6 21.37 34.30 6.47
CA GLU A 6 20.68 34.16 5.18
C GLU A 6 20.84 32.75 4.57
N LYS A 7 22.03 32.15 4.68
CA LYS A 7 22.25 30.74 4.32
C LYS A 7 21.42 29.77 5.15
N LEU A 8 21.36 29.96 6.47
CA LEU A 8 20.57 29.12 7.37
C LEU A 8 19.06 29.25 7.07
N LYS A 9 18.57 30.45 6.75
CA LYS A 9 17.17 30.66 6.30
C LYS A 9 16.86 29.96 4.98
N GLN A 10 17.76 30.01 4.00
CA GLN A 10 17.61 29.30 2.74
C GLN A 10 17.59 27.78 2.93
N GLN A 11 18.47 27.26 3.82
CA GLN A 11 18.47 25.85 4.18
C GLN A 11 17.15 25.43 4.86
N LEU A 12 16.63 26.25 5.77
CA LEU A 12 15.37 25.99 6.45
C LEU A 12 14.19 25.96 5.47
N GLN A 13 14.10 26.90 4.53
CA GLN A 13 13.09 26.89 3.47
C GLN A 13 13.19 25.64 2.59
N THR A 14 14.40 25.22 2.26
CA THR A 14 14.63 24.00 1.45
C THR A 14 14.16 22.76 2.20
N LEU A 15 14.49 22.64 3.48
CA LEU A 15 14.06 21.51 4.32
C LEU A 15 12.55 21.48 4.53
N GLN A 16 11.91 22.65 4.67
CA GLN A 16 10.45 22.75 4.76
C GLN A 16 9.78 22.28 3.49
N LYS A 17 10.29 22.68 2.32
CA LYS A 17 9.78 22.20 1.03
C LYS A 17 9.92 20.67 0.90
N GLN A 18 11.09 20.14 1.25
CA GLN A 18 11.31 18.68 1.24
C GLN A 18 10.38 17.93 2.19
N GLN A 19 10.06 18.52 3.35
CA GLN A 19 9.09 17.96 4.29
C GLN A 19 7.69 17.94 3.68
N THR A 20 7.21 19.06 3.12
CA THR A 20 5.88 19.13 2.49
C THR A 20 5.77 18.15 1.32
N ASP A 21 6.80 18.01 0.49
CA ASP A 21 6.82 17.05 -0.61
C ASP A 21 6.75 15.59 -0.10
N ALA A 22 7.43 15.29 1.02
CA ALA A 22 7.39 13.98 1.66
C ALA A 22 6.04 13.68 2.32
N GLU A 23 5.40 14.68 2.95
CA GLU A 23 4.05 14.58 3.53
C GLU A 23 2.99 14.33 2.45
N LEU A 24 3.04 15.08 1.33
CA LEU A 24 2.17 14.86 0.18
C LEU A 24 2.32 13.44 -0.39
N SER A 25 3.56 12.98 -0.52
CA SER A 25 3.84 11.61 -0.98
C SER A 25 3.28 10.55 -0.02
N LEU A 26 3.37 10.80 1.28
CA LEU A 26 2.84 9.91 2.30
C LEU A 26 1.31 9.87 2.30
N ASP A 27 0.65 11.01 2.10
CA ASP A 27 -0.81 11.05 2.00
C ASP A 27 -1.32 10.36 0.74
N MET A 28 -0.64 10.54 -0.40
CA MET A 28 -0.93 9.77 -1.62
C MET A 28 -0.82 8.26 -1.38
N LEU A 29 0.24 7.80 -0.70
CA LEU A 29 0.42 6.38 -0.39
C LEU A 29 -0.69 5.82 0.51
N LYS A 30 -1.21 6.61 1.47
CA LYS A 30 -2.34 6.23 2.31
C LYS A 30 -3.66 6.16 1.52
N HIS A 31 -3.87 7.09 0.59
CA HIS A 31 -5.03 7.03 -0.29
C HIS A 31 -5.02 5.77 -1.14
N GLU A 32 -3.88 5.45 -1.75
CA GLU A 32 -3.72 4.22 -2.50
C GLU A 32 -3.89 2.96 -1.63
N GLN A 33 -3.49 3.00 -0.35
CA GLN A 33 -3.76 1.90 0.60
C GLN A 33 -5.26 1.67 0.78
N ASN A 34 -6.05 2.74 0.93
CA ASN A 34 -7.50 2.61 1.06
C ASN A 34 -8.13 2.00 -0.19
N GLU A 35 -7.72 2.43 -1.39
CA GLU A 35 -8.19 1.82 -2.65
C GLU A 35 -7.87 0.33 -2.73
N GLN A 36 -6.72 -0.08 -2.19
CA GLN A 36 -6.32 -1.49 -2.18
C GLN A 36 -7.19 -2.33 -1.23
N ILE A 37 -7.60 -1.78 -0.09
CA ILE A 37 -8.57 -2.43 0.82
C ILE A 37 -9.89 -2.70 0.08
N TRP A 38 -10.37 -1.72 -0.70
CA TRP A 38 -11.56 -1.91 -1.53
C TRP A 38 -11.40 -3.02 -2.57
N LEU A 39 -10.23 -3.12 -3.19
CA LEU A 39 -9.94 -4.20 -4.15
C LEU A 39 -9.88 -5.58 -3.48
N GLU A 40 -9.36 -5.67 -2.26
CA GLU A 40 -9.37 -6.93 -1.50
C GLU A 40 -10.80 -7.35 -1.13
N GLU A 41 -11.64 -6.41 -0.68
CA GLU A 41 -13.06 -6.68 -0.42
C GLU A 41 -13.82 -7.13 -1.68
N ASP A 42 -13.55 -6.48 -2.82
CA ASP A 42 -14.15 -6.85 -4.11
C ASP A 42 -13.72 -8.26 -4.53
N PHE A 43 -12.43 -8.57 -4.35
CA PHE A 43 -11.89 -9.90 -4.61
C PHE A 43 -12.51 -10.98 -3.72
N GLU A 44 -12.73 -10.71 -2.44
CA GLU A 44 -13.42 -11.63 -1.54
C GLU A 44 -14.87 -11.88 -1.97
N ARG A 45 -15.56 -10.84 -2.44
CA ARG A 45 -16.91 -10.97 -3.01
C ARG A 45 -16.91 -11.87 -4.24
N ILE A 46 -15.99 -11.65 -5.18
CA ILE A 46 -15.85 -12.50 -6.38
C ILE A 46 -15.57 -13.95 -5.99
N CYS A 47 -14.69 -14.19 -5.01
CA CYS A 47 -14.40 -15.54 -4.52
C CYS A 47 -15.64 -16.25 -3.96
N TYR A 48 -16.54 -15.49 -3.33
CA TYR A 48 -17.80 -16.00 -2.80
C TYR A 48 -18.79 -16.31 -3.92
N GLU A 49 -19.03 -15.38 -4.85
CA GLU A 49 -19.91 -15.57 -6.01
C GLU A 49 -19.49 -16.77 -6.87
N GLU A 50 -18.18 -16.93 -7.05
CA GLU A 50 -17.61 -18.06 -7.80
C GLU A 50 -17.88 -19.41 -7.10
N ARG A 51 -17.80 -19.43 -5.77
CA ARG A 51 -18.13 -20.63 -4.99
C ARG A 51 -19.61 -20.98 -5.10
N GLU A 52 -20.50 -19.99 -4.99
CA GLU A 52 -21.94 -20.22 -5.18
C GLU A 52 -22.24 -20.75 -6.59
N SER A 53 -21.55 -20.22 -7.61
CA SER A 53 -21.68 -20.70 -8.98
C SER A 53 -21.27 -22.17 -9.14
N LEU A 54 -20.20 -22.60 -8.46
CA LEU A 54 -19.78 -23.99 -8.46
C LEU A 54 -20.75 -24.92 -7.72
N GLU A 55 -21.31 -24.45 -6.60
CA GLU A 55 -22.33 -25.20 -5.87
C GLU A 55 -23.57 -25.41 -6.74
N LEU A 56 -24.05 -24.38 -7.44
CA LEU A 56 -25.15 -24.48 -8.42
C LEU A 56 -24.81 -25.44 -9.57
N MET A 57 -23.59 -25.36 -10.10
CA MET A 57 -23.13 -26.24 -11.18
C MET A 57 -23.18 -27.71 -10.77
N ARG A 58 -22.83 -28.02 -9.52
CA ARG A 58 -22.86 -29.39 -8.96
C ARG A 58 -24.27 -29.93 -8.79
N GLU A 59 -25.25 -29.08 -8.55
CA GLU A 59 -26.66 -29.49 -8.48
C GLU A 59 -27.18 -29.92 -9.85
N VAL A 60 -26.85 -29.15 -10.89
CA VAL A 60 -27.39 -29.29 -12.24
C VAL A 60 -26.61 -30.30 -13.09
N TRP A 61 -25.29 -30.38 -12.93
CA TRP A 61 -24.44 -31.27 -13.72
C TRP A 61 -23.83 -32.37 -12.86
N GLN A 62 -24.32 -33.60 -13.06
CA GLN A 62 -23.97 -34.76 -12.26
C GLN A 62 -23.31 -35.87 -13.10
N GLY A 63 -22.61 -36.78 -12.43
CA GLY A 63 -21.88 -37.90 -13.02
C GLY A 63 -20.36 -37.77 -12.86
N ASP A 64 -19.62 -38.84 -13.19
CA ASP A 64 -18.18 -38.90 -12.91
C ASP A 64 -17.36 -37.87 -13.68
N GLN A 65 -17.76 -37.55 -14.91
CA GLN A 65 -17.12 -36.48 -15.70
C GLN A 65 -17.34 -35.10 -15.08
N ALA A 66 -18.55 -34.82 -14.57
CA ALA A 66 -18.86 -33.56 -13.90
C ALA A 66 -18.08 -33.41 -12.59
N ARG A 67 -17.93 -34.51 -11.83
CA ARG A 67 -17.13 -34.53 -10.59
C ARG A 67 -15.65 -34.26 -10.86
N ASN A 68 -15.06 -34.97 -11.82
CA ASN A 68 -13.65 -34.79 -12.18
C ASN A 68 -13.36 -33.38 -12.68
N PHE A 69 -14.27 -32.81 -13.49
CA PHE A 69 -14.16 -31.43 -13.94
C PHE A 69 -14.29 -30.44 -12.77
N GLY A 70 -15.22 -30.69 -11.85
CA GLY A 70 -15.40 -29.87 -10.64
C GLY A 70 -14.14 -29.80 -9.77
N TYR A 71 -13.48 -30.93 -9.53
CA TYR A 71 -12.21 -30.95 -8.78
C TYR A 71 -11.10 -30.19 -9.50
N TYR A 72 -10.95 -30.41 -10.81
CA TYR A 72 -9.97 -29.68 -11.61
C TYR A 72 -10.17 -28.16 -11.53
N LEU A 73 -11.43 -27.74 -11.59
CA LEU A 73 -11.78 -26.32 -11.57
C LEU A 73 -11.57 -25.71 -10.17
N GLU A 74 -11.91 -26.42 -9.11
CA GLU A 74 -11.59 -26.00 -7.73
C GLU A 74 -10.08 -25.84 -7.50
N ASP A 75 -9.27 -26.79 -7.99
CA ASP A 75 -7.81 -26.72 -7.88
C ASP A 75 -7.27 -25.50 -8.63
N LEU A 76 -7.75 -25.25 -9.86
CA LEU A 76 -7.36 -24.08 -10.66
C LEU A 76 -7.71 -22.76 -9.95
N GLN A 77 -8.93 -22.65 -9.42
CA GLN A 77 -9.36 -21.46 -8.69
C GLN A 77 -8.59 -21.26 -7.39
N ALA A 78 -8.28 -22.34 -6.67
CA ALA A 78 -7.48 -22.25 -5.45
C ALA A 78 -6.08 -21.70 -5.76
N ASP A 79 -5.45 -22.17 -6.85
CA ASP A 79 -4.16 -21.67 -7.32
C ASP A 79 -4.22 -20.20 -7.73
N GLU A 80 -5.24 -19.79 -8.48
CA GLU A 80 -5.43 -18.39 -8.86
C GLU A 80 -5.65 -17.50 -7.64
N LYS A 81 -6.52 -17.91 -6.70
CA LYS A 81 -6.77 -17.17 -5.46
C LYS A 81 -5.52 -17.00 -4.63
N ASN A 82 -4.69 -18.05 -4.54
CA ASN A 82 -3.43 -17.99 -3.82
C ASN A 82 -2.44 -17.00 -4.47
N LYS A 83 -2.34 -16.97 -5.80
CA LYS A 83 -1.49 -15.99 -6.52
C LYS A 83 -1.95 -14.56 -6.28
N TRP A 84 -3.25 -14.31 -6.30
CA TRP A 84 -3.80 -12.99 -5.98
C TRP A 84 -3.51 -12.58 -4.55
N ARG A 85 -3.76 -13.45 -3.56
CA ARG A 85 -3.43 -13.18 -2.15
C ARG A 85 -1.94 -12.87 -1.94
N GLN A 86 -1.06 -13.62 -2.58
CA GLN A 86 0.39 -13.35 -2.52
C GLN A 86 0.75 -12.01 -3.15
N THR A 87 0.09 -11.63 -4.24
CA THR A 87 0.32 -10.36 -4.91
C THR A 87 -0.12 -9.19 -4.01
N PHE A 88 -1.32 -9.26 -3.43
CA PHE A 88 -1.80 -8.26 -2.48
C PHE A 88 -0.86 -8.10 -1.28
N GLN A 89 -0.45 -9.20 -0.66
CA GLN A 89 0.50 -9.19 0.45
C GLN A 89 1.84 -8.54 0.07
N ALA A 90 2.42 -8.93 -1.08
CA ALA A 90 3.69 -8.38 -1.53
C ALA A 90 3.61 -6.88 -1.87
N GLU A 91 2.47 -6.41 -2.39
CA GLU A 91 2.25 -4.99 -2.65
C GLU A 91 2.07 -4.20 -1.34
N GLU A 92 1.32 -4.74 -0.38
CA GLU A 92 1.12 -4.14 0.93
C GLU A 92 2.44 -4.02 1.71
N GLU A 93 3.28 -5.07 1.70
CA GLU A 93 4.60 -5.03 2.33
C GLU A 93 5.48 -3.93 1.71
N LYS A 94 5.57 -3.86 0.38
CA LYS A 94 6.32 -2.81 -0.33
C LYS A 94 5.81 -1.40 -0.01
N ARG A 95 4.48 -1.24 0.10
CA ARG A 95 3.86 0.03 0.44
C ARG A 95 4.16 0.42 1.88
N GLN A 96 4.04 -0.51 2.81
CA GLN A 96 4.34 -0.29 4.22
C GLN A 96 5.81 0.09 4.43
N GLU A 97 6.74 -0.55 3.70
CA GLU A 97 8.15 -0.15 3.68
C GLU A 97 8.35 1.30 3.20
N LYS A 98 7.65 1.71 2.14
CA LYS A 98 7.69 3.11 1.66
C LYS A 98 7.13 4.07 2.70
N ILE A 99 5.96 3.78 3.29
CA ILE A 99 5.37 4.61 4.35
C ILE A 99 6.35 4.78 5.51
N ASN A 100 6.92 3.68 6.00
CA ASN A 100 7.92 3.70 7.08
C ASN A 100 9.15 4.55 6.71
N THR A 101 9.58 4.50 5.45
CA THR A 101 10.71 5.28 4.94
C THR A 101 10.39 6.78 4.90
N TYR A 102 9.21 7.15 4.39
CA TYR A 102 8.78 8.55 4.37
C TYR A 102 8.58 9.12 5.77
N GLN A 103 7.98 8.37 6.70
CA GLN A 103 7.84 8.77 8.10
C GLN A 103 9.21 9.04 8.76
N LYS A 104 10.18 8.13 8.56
CA LYS A 104 11.54 8.32 9.06
C LYS A 104 12.21 9.55 8.45
N ASN A 105 12.02 9.79 7.15
CA ASN A 105 12.58 10.94 6.46
C ASN A 105 11.98 12.25 7.01
N ILE A 106 10.66 12.34 7.16
CA ILE A 106 9.98 13.50 7.75
C ILE A 106 10.54 13.79 9.15
N TYR A 107 10.64 12.77 10.01
CA TYR A 107 11.21 12.93 11.36
C TYR A 107 12.66 13.48 11.33
N GLN A 108 13.49 12.99 10.40
CA GLN A 108 14.86 13.50 10.24
C GLN A 108 14.88 14.96 9.75
N LEU A 109 14.00 15.32 8.82
CA LEU A 109 13.87 16.69 8.33
C LEU A 109 13.42 17.64 9.45
N GLU A 110 12.44 17.24 10.25
CA GLU A 110 11.98 18.01 11.42
C GLU A 110 13.09 18.21 12.47
N SER A 111 13.91 17.18 12.71
CA SER A 111 15.05 17.29 13.63
C SER A 111 16.06 18.32 13.12
N LYS A 112 16.42 18.25 11.83
CA LYS A 112 17.35 19.20 11.19
C LYS A 112 16.82 20.63 11.21
N GLN A 113 15.52 20.81 10.95
CA GLN A 113 14.88 22.12 11.04
C GLN A 113 14.95 22.67 12.48
N ARG A 114 14.65 21.85 13.49
CA ARG A 114 14.75 22.25 14.91
C ARG A 114 16.16 22.66 15.30
N ASP A 115 17.18 21.98 14.79
CA ASP A 115 18.57 22.33 15.10
C ASP A 115 18.99 23.65 14.43
N ILE A 116 18.62 23.87 13.16
CA ILE A 116 18.84 25.15 12.47
C ILE A 116 18.10 26.30 13.16
N GLN A 117 16.87 26.07 13.63
CA GLN A 117 16.13 27.09 14.39
C GLN A 117 16.86 27.47 15.67
N LYS A 118 17.37 26.49 16.44
CA LYS A 118 18.17 26.77 17.65
C LYS A 118 19.43 27.58 17.34
N GLU A 119 20.07 27.33 16.18
CA GLU A 119 21.25 28.09 15.74
C GLU A 119 20.89 29.52 15.28
N LEU A 120 19.72 29.72 14.69
CA LEU A 120 19.22 31.03 14.26
C LEU A 120 18.78 31.93 15.43
N PHE A 121 18.34 31.35 16.54
CA PHE A 121 17.90 32.05 17.75
C PHE A 121 18.95 32.07 18.88
N LYS A 122 20.17 31.61 18.61
CA LYS A 122 21.35 31.75 19.48
C LYS A 122 22.09 33.05 19.21
#